data_AF-A0A7S3S5A9-F1
#
_entry.id   AF-A0A7S3S5A9-F1
#
_cell.length_a   1.000
_cell.length_b   1.000
_cell.length_c   1.000
_cell.angle_alpha   90.00
_cell.angle_beta   90.00
_cell.angle_gamma   90.00
#
_symmetry.space_group_name_H-M   'P 1'
#
loop_
_entity.id
_entity.type
_entity.pdbx_description
1 polymer ?
#
loop_
_entity_poly.entity_id
_entity_poly.type
_entity_poly.pdbx_seq_one_letter_code
_entity_poly.pdbx_strand_id
1 'polypeptide(L)'
;MTEQIASSVGQGGKDVDHLLFSFHGVPEAQCSKTDTTESVCLRTPDCCARMRRENRNCYRAQCFETARLLAKQLGLKDSHWSIGFQSRLTLRGTIQWIRPYTDEAIEDLARKGVKRLAVVAPSFTA
;
A
#
# COMPACT_ATOMS: atom_id res chain seq x y z
N MET A 1 -0.81 -15.28 7.39
CA MET A 1 -0.24 -13.93 7.10
C MET A 1 -0.14 -13.07 8.35
N THR A 2 -1.23 -12.65 9.00
CA THR A 2 -1.17 -11.74 10.18
C THR A 2 -0.28 -12.27 11.30
N GLU A 3 -0.40 -13.57 11.65
CA GLU A 3 0.45 -14.21 12.66
C GLU A 3 1.94 -14.24 12.27
N GLN A 4 2.24 -14.51 11.00
CA GLN A 4 3.61 -14.49 10.48
C GLN A 4 4.20 -13.08 10.57
N ILE A 5 3.44 -12.05 10.18
CA ILE A 5 3.87 -10.66 10.32
C ILE A 5 4.13 -10.35 11.80
N ALA A 6 3.17 -10.65 12.68
CA ALA A 6 3.28 -10.42 14.12
C ALA A 6 4.49 -11.13 14.74
N SER A 7 4.84 -12.33 14.28
CA SER A 7 6.03 -13.06 14.74
C SER A 7 7.35 -12.35 14.40
N SER A 8 7.38 -11.55 13.33
CA SER A 8 8.58 -10.83 12.86
C SER A 8 8.68 -9.40 13.37
N VAL A 9 7.55 -8.71 13.60
CA VAL A 9 7.52 -7.28 13.97
C VAL A 9 7.03 -7.02 15.40
N GLY A 10 6.68 -8.09 16.12
CA GLY A 10 6.06 -8.05 17.42
C GLY A 10 4.58 -7.65 17.37
N GLN A 11 3.81 -8.10 18.35
CA GLN A 11 2.41 -7.68 18.50
C GLN A 11 2.31 -6.15 18.59
N GLY A 12 1.44 -5.52 17.79
CA GLY A 12 1.34 -4.06 17.73
C GLY A 12 2.53 -3.37 17.04
N GLY A 13 3.41 -4.11 16.35
CA GLY A 13 4.59 -3.55 15.69
C GLY A 13 5.65 -3.02 16.65
N LYS A 14 5.67 -3.51 17.91
CA LYS A 14 6.54 -2.99 18.98
C LYS A 14 8.04 -3.08 18.71
N ASP A 15 8.46 -3.99 17.82
CA ASP A 15 9.88 -4.25 17.56
C ASP A 15 10.44 -3.39 16.42
N VAL A 16 9.57 -2.63 15.73
CA VAL A 16 9.92 -1.74 14.63
C VAL A 16 9.44 -0.32 14.90
N ASP A 17 10.07 0.66 14.26
CA ASP A 17 9.63 2.05 14.32
C ASP A 17 8.47 2.28 13.35
N HIS A 18 8.45 1.55 12.23
CA HIS A 18 7.42 1.65 11.20
C HIS A 18 7.29 0.36 10.39
N LEU A 19 6.07 0.09 9.90
CA LEU A 19 5.77 -1.01 8.99
C LEU A 19 5.27 -0.51 7.64
N LEU A 20 5.98 -0.83 6.56
CA LEU A 20 5.59 -0.48 5.21
C LEU A 20 5.00 -1.69 4.49
N PHE A 21 3.69 -1.64 4.19
CA PHE A 21 3.04 -2.61 3.32
C PHE A 21 3.36 -2.26 1.86
N SER A 22 4.24 -3.05 1.24
CA SER A 22 4.70 -2.84 -0.13
C SER A 22 4.02 -3.81 -1.10
N PHE A 23 3.16 -3.30 -1.97
CA PHE A 23 2.45 -4.09 -2.99
C PHE A 23 3.13 -3.95 -4.34
N HIS A 24 2.88 -4.87 -5.27
CA HIS A 24 3.41 -4.71 -6.62
C HIS A 24 2.73 -3.55 -7.33
N GLY A 25 3.50 -2.69 -7.98
CA GLY A 25 3.00 -1.59 -8.79
C GLY A 25 2.32 -2.12 -10.05
N VAL A 26 1.33 -1.37 -10.54
CA VAL A 26 0.74 -1.56 -11.86
C VAL A 26 0.51 -0.20 -12.52
N PRO A 27 0.39 -0.15 -13.86
CA PRO A 27 -0.05 1.07 -14.55
C PRO A 27 -1.38 1.58 -14.02
N GLU A 28 -1.52 2.88 -13.86
CA GLU A 28 -2.75 3.54 -13.38
C GLU A 28 -3.98 3.14 -14.21
N ALA A 29 -3.79 2.96 -15.52
CA ALA A 29 -4.84 2.53 -16.45
C ALA A 29 -5.44 1.17 -16.11
N GLN A 30 -4.69 0.24 -15.49
CA GLN A 30 -5.25 -1.05 -15.05
C GLN A 30 -6.21 -0.88 -13.88
N CYS A 31 -6.02 0.16 -13.06
CA CYS A 31 -6.93 0.49 -11.98
C CYS A 31 -8.15 1.26 -12.49
N SER A 32 -7.95 2.34 -13.27
CA SER A 32 -9.05 3.20 -13.71
C SER A 32 -10.03 2.50 -14.63
N LYS A 33 -9.59 1.57 -15.50
CA LYS A 33 -10.47 0.82 -16.42
C LYS A 33 -11.41 -0.17 -15.72
N THR A 34 -11.19 -0.48 -14.45
CA THR A 34 -12.04 -1.40 -13.68
C THR A 34 -13.24 -0.70 -13.03
N ASP A 35 -13.22 0.63 -13.00
CA ASP A 35 -14.32 1.45 -12.50
C ASP A 35 -15.40 1.61 -13.57
N THR A 36 -16.52 0.91 -13.40
CA THR A 36 -17.64 0.93 -14.35
C THR A 36 -18.35 2.29 -14.42
N THR A 37 -18.06 3.21 -13.48
CA THR A 37 -18.61 4.57 -13.48
C THR A 37 -17.69 5.59 -14.14
N GLU A 38 -16.42 5.21 -14.37
CA GLU A 38 -15.35 6.06 -14.91
C GLU A 38 -15.10 7.36 -14.12
N SER A 39 -15.63 7.48 -12.91
CA SER A 39 -15.72 8.74 -12.16
C SER A 39 -15.04 8.72 -10.80
N VAL A 40 -14.61 7.54 -10.31
CA VAL A 40 -14.08 7.37 -8.96
C VAL A 40 -12.58 7.08 -8.98
N CYS A 41 -12.17 5.96 -9.59
CA CYS A 41 -10.80 5.45 -9.49
C CYS A 41 -9.80 6.38 -10.20
N LEU A 42 -8.88 6.99 -9.43
CA LEU A 42 -7.90 7.98 -9.92
C LEU A 42 -8.54 9.24 -10.55
N ARG A 43 -9.81 9.49 -10.26
CA ARG A 43 -10.57 10.68 -10.70
C ARG A 43 -10.98 11.60 -9.56
N THR A 44 -11.07 11.05 -8.36
CA THR A 44 -11.39 11.79 -7.14
C THR A 44 -10.21 11.75 -6.16
N PRO A 45 -9.99 12.81 -5.37
CA PRO A 45 -9.13 12.74 -4.20
C PRO A 45 -9.57 11.58 -3.31
N ASP A 46 -8.60 10.87 -2.74
CA ASP A 46 -8.87 9.81 -1.76
C ASP A 46 -9.80 8.68 -2.25
N CYS A 47 -9.83 8.41 -3.57
CA CYS A 47 -10.66 7.37 -4.18
C CYS A 47 -10.47 5.97 -3.59
N CYS A 48 -9.35 5.74 -2.88
CA CYS A 48 -9.00 4.48 -2.23
C CYS A 48 -9.15 4.53 -0.70
N ALA A 49 -9.60 5.64 -0.08
CA ALA A 49 -9.70 5.79 1.38
C ALA A 49 -10.69 4.81 2.04
N ARG A 50 -11.66 4.31 1.27
CA ARG A 50 -12.56 3.22 1.67
C ARG A 50 -12.99 2.41 0.46
N MET A 51 -13.30 1.13 0.68
CA MET A 51 -13.93 0.29 -0.34
C MET A 51 -15.40 0.66 -0.53
N ARG A 52 -15.82 0.68 -1.79
CA ARG A 52 -17.18 0.98 -2.25
C ARG A 52 -17.50 0.15 -3.49
N ARG A 53 -18.74 0.25 -3.97
CA ARG A 53 -19.21 -0.51 -5.13
C ARG A 53 -18.43 -0.16 -6.41
N GLU A 54 -18.03 1.10 -6.56
CA GLU A 54 -17.39 1.65 -7.76
C GLU A 54 -15.92 1.24 -7.87
N ASN A 55 -15.22 1.16 -6.74
CA ASN A 55 -13.79 0.82 -6.69
C ASN A 55 -13.52 -0.65 -6.30
N ARG A 56 -14.55 -1.50 -6.17
CA ARG A 56 -14.40 -2.90 -5.70
C ARG A 56 -13.46 -3.77 -6.54
N ASN A 57 -13.34 -3.46 -7.84
CA ASN A 57 -12.48 -4.18 -8.78
C ASN A 57 -11.12 -3.50 -9.00
N CYS A 58 -10.90 -2.34 -8.38
CA CYS A 58 -9.66 -1.59 -8.51
C CYS A 58 -8.58 -2.19 -7.63
N TYR A 59 -7.52 -2.71 -8.25
CA TYR A 59 -6.38 -3.30 -7.55
C TYR A 59 -5.82 -2.39 -6.46
N ARG A 60 -5.58 -1.11 -6.79
CA ARG A 60 -5.09 -0.12 -5.83
C ARG A 60 -6.02 -0.01 -4.61
N ALA A 61 -7.34 0.07 -4.82
CA ALA A 61 -8.30 0.16 -3.73
C ALA A 61 -8.27 -1.09 -2.82
N GLN A 62 -8.16 -2.29 -3.41
CA GLN A 62 -8.02 -3.54 -2.68
C GLN A 62 -6.73 -3.62 -1.86
N CYS A 63 -5.60 -3.13 -2.38
CA CYS A 63 -4.34 -3.04 -1.63
C CYS A 63 -4.46 -2.13 -0.41
N PHE A 64 -5.04 -0.94 -0.58
CA PHE A 64 -5.29 -0.02 0.52
C PHE A 64 -6.19 -0.64 1.59
N GLU A 65 -7.24 -1.34 1.20
CA GLU A 65 -8.14 -2.01 2.15
C GLU A 65 -7.45 -3.16 2.88
N THR A 66 -6.71 -4.00 2.14
CA THR A 66 -5.93 -5.09 2.72
C THR A 66 -4.96 -4.55 3.77
N ALA A 67 -4.24 -3.47 3.47
CA ALA A 67 -3.32 -2.84 4.41
C ALA A 67 -4.03 -2.34 5.69
N ARG A 68 -5.19 -1.68 5.56
CA ARG A 68 -5.99 -1.25 6.72
C ARG A 68 -6.44 -2.41 7.59
N LEU A 69 -6.96 -3.47 6.96
CA LEU A 69 -7.45 -4.65 7.68
C LEU A 69 -6.29 -5.37 8.40
N LEU A 70 -5.14 -5.52 7.75
CA LEU A 70 -3.94 -6.08 8.36
C LEU A 70 -3.45 -5.20 9.53
N ALA A 71 -3.34 -3.89 9.33
CA ALA A 71 -2.93 -2.96 10.38
C ALA A 71 -3.86 -3.03 11.60
N LYS A 72 -5.18 -3.05 11.36
CA LYS A 72 -6.19 -3.21 12.41
C LYS A 72 -6.04 -4.53 13.16
N GLN A 73 -5.86 -5.64 12.45
CA GLN A 73 -5.68 -6.96 13.08
C GLN A 73 -4.37 -7.06 13.88
N LEU A 74 -3.30 -6.40 13.41
CA LEU A 74 -2.01 -6.33 14.10
C LEU A 74 -2.02 -5.37 15.30
N GLY A 75 -3.06 -4.54 15.45
CA GLY A 75 -3.14 -3.52 16.50
C GLY A 75 -2.20 -2.34 16.27
N LEU A 76 -1.86 -2.04 15.01
CA LEU A 76 -0.99 -0.90 14.66
C LEU A 76 -1.75 0.42 14.82
N LYS A 77 -1.04 1.45 15.30
CA LYS A 77 -1.51 2.84 15.25
C LYS A 77 -1.36 3.37 13.82
N ASP A 78 -2.25 4.26 13.40
CA ASP A 78 -2.20 4.85 12.03
C ASP A 78 -0.87 5.56 11.71
N SER A 79 -0.14 6.02 12.73
CA SER A 79 1.18 6.64 12.58
C SER A 79 2.34 5.64 12.42
N HIS A 80 2.12 4.34 12.65
CA HIS A 80 3.15 3.29 12.65
C HIS A 80 3.16 2.45 11.37
N TRP A 81 2.31 2.76 10.41
CA TRP A 81 2.30 2.04 9.15
C TRP A 81 2.02 2.94 7.96
N SER A 82 2.42 2.48 6.78
CA SER A 82 2.09 3.10 5.50
C SER A 82 2.02 2.06 4.40
N ILE A 83 1.55 2.48 3.23
CA ILE A 83 1.53 1.65 2.03
C ILE A 83 2.52 2.20 0.99
N GLY A 84 3.06 1.31 0.16
CA GLY A 84 3.88 1.63 -0.99
C GLY A 84 3.60 0.67 -2.14
N PHE A 85 3.90 1.10 -3.36
CA PHE A 85 3.89 0.28 -4.56
C PHE A 85 5.32 0.15 -5.11
N GLN A 86 5.86 -1.08 -5.08
CA GLN A 86 7.21 -1.42 -5.54
C GLN A 86 7.18 -1.92 -6.97
N SER A 87 8.33 -1.90 -7.63
CA SER A 87 8.49 -2.33 -9.02
C SER A 87 7.66 -1.46 -9.99
N ARG A 88 8.37 -0.68 -10.80
CA ARG A 88 7.79 0.04 -11.93
C ARG A 88 8.72 -0.06 -13.11
N LEU A 89 8.17 -0.27 -14.30
CA LEU A 89 8.92 -0.20 -15.54
C LEU A 89 8.59 1.12 -16.23
N THR A 90 9.51 2.06 -16.12
CA THR A 90 9.43 3.34 -16.81
C THR A 90 10.05 3.21 -18.20
N LEU A 91 9.40 2.46 -19.09
CA LEU A 91 9.73 2.53 -20.51
C LEU A 91 9.23 3.89 -21.04
N ARG A 92 10.16 4.82 -21.25
CA ARG A 92 9.95 6.14 -21.92
C ARG A 92 9.02 7.14 -21.20
N GLY A 93 8.79 6.99 -19.89
CA GLY A 93 8.10 8.00 -19.05
C GLY A 93 6.62 8.26 -19.37
N THR A 94 6.05 7.55 -20.34
CA THR A 94 4.70 7.81 -20.84
C THR A 94 3.61 7.14 -19.98
N ILE A 95 3.97 6.07 -19.28
CA ILE A 95 3.03 5.28 -18.47
C ILE A 95 3.12 5.74 -17.02
N GLN A 96 2.01 6.26 -16.48
CA GLN A 96 1.88 6.53 -15.05
C GLN A 96 1.60 5.24 -14.31
N TRP A 97 2.29 5.07 -13.17
CA TRP A 97 2.15 3.92 -12.28
C TRP A 97 1.51 4.37 -10.97
N ILE A 98 0.81 3.46 -10.32
CA ILE A 98 0.12 3.77 -9.07
C ILE A 98 1.09 4.19 -7.96
N ARG A 99 0.71 5.25 -7.24
CA ARG A 99 1.44 5.83 -6.10
C ARG A 99 0.71 5.55 -4.77
N PRO A 100 1.40 5.63 -3.61
CA PRO A 100 2.80 6.06 -3.39
C PRO A 100 3.84 5.03 -3.81
N TYR A 101 5.02 5.44 -4.26
CA TYR A 101 6.09 4.50 -4.61
C TYR A 101 6.88 4.07 -3.38
N THR A 102 7.24 2.78 -3.32
CA THR A 102 7.94 2.21 -2.15
C THR A 102 9.32 2.83 -1.92
N ASP A 103 10.09 3.10 -2.98
CA ASP A 103 11.40 3.74 -2.89
C ASP A 103 11.31 5.16 -2.31
N GLU A 104 10.40 5.99 -2.84
CA GLU A 104 10.16 7.34 -2.32
C GLU A 104 9.66 7.31 -0.86
N ALA A 105 8.78 6.36 -0.52
CA ALA A 105 8.27 6.21 0.84
C ALA A 105 9.39 5.83 1.84
N ILE A 106 10.33 4.95 1.44
CA ILE A 106 11.47 4.57 2.27
C ILE A 106 12.36 5.78 2.53
N GLU A 107 12.66 6.58 1.50
CA GLU A 107 13.45 7.80 1.68
C GLU A 107 12.78 8.80 2.63
N ASP A 108 11.47 9.01 2.49
CA ASP A 108 10.70 9.88 3.37
C ASP A 108 10.69 9.40 4.82
N LEU A 109 10.56 8.09 5.05
CA LEU A 109 10.61 7.50 6.39
C LEU A 109 12.01 7.66 7.01
N ALA A 110 13.07 7.45 6.21
CA ALA A 110 14.44 7.68 6.67
C ALA A 110 14.68 9.14 7.06
N ARG A 111 14.21 10.10 6.25
CA ARG A 111 14.25 11.54 6.56
C ARG A 111 13.48 11.89 7.84
N LYS A 112 12.41 11.16 8.16
CA LYS A 112 11.62 11.30 9.40
C LYS A 112 12.24 10.60 10.61
N GLY A 113 13.42 9.98 10.46
CA GLY A 113 14.15 9.36 11.57
C GLY A 113 13.75 7.92 11.89
N VAL A 114 12.99 7.25 11.01
CA VAL A 114 12.71 5.81 11.12
C VAL A 114 14.01 5.04 10.94
N LYS A 115 14.42 4.25 11.95
CA LYS A 115 15.67 3.47 11.93
C LYS A 115 15.42 1.98 11.77
N ARG A 116 14.28 1.49 12.27
CA ARG A 116 13.85 0.09 12.20
C ARG A 116 12.59 0.01 11.34
N LEU A 117 12.78 -0.24 10.05
CA LEU A 117 11.69 -0.39 9.09
C LEU A 117 11.47 -1.89 8.80
N ALA A 118 10.23 -2.37 8.99
CA ALA A 118 9.80 -3.63 8.39
C ALA A 118 9.07 -3.37 7.08
N VAL A 119 9.44 -4.11 6.04
CA VAL A 119 8.73 -4.10 4.76
C VAL A 119 8.02 -5.45 4.60
N VAL A 120 6.71 -5.40 4.40
CA VAL A 120 5.88 -6.60 4.20
C VAL A 120 5.32 -6.55 2.79
N ALA A 121 5.37 -7.68 2.08
CA ALA A 121 4.87 -7.79 0.70
C ALA A 121 3.59 -8.63 0.64
N PRO A 122 2.38 -8.05 0.84
CA PRO A 122 1.21 -8.87 1.11
C PRO A 122 0.60 -9.53 -0.12
N SER A 123 0.92 -9.02 -1.31
CA SER A 123 0.39 -9.50 -2.59
C SER A 123 1.10 -10.73 -3.15
N PHE A 124 2.12 -11.26 -2.46
CA PHE A 124 2.83 -12.48 -2.87
C PHE A 124 3.01 -13.38 -1.65
N THR A 125 2.43 -14.58 -1.70
CA THR A 125 2.62 -15.63 -0.70
C THR A 125 3.57 -16.69 -1.26
N ALA A 126 4.64 -17.01 -0.53
CA ALA A 126 5.62 -18.05 -0.86
C ALA A 126 5.67 -19.09 0.26
#